data_AF-A0A521QX15-F1
#
_entry.id   AF-A0A521QX15-F1
#
_cell.length_a   1.000
_cell.length_b   1.000
_cell.length_c   1.000
_cell.angle_alpha   90.00
_cell.angle_beta   90.00
_cell.angle_gamma   90.00
#
_symmetry.space_group_name_H-M   'P 1'
#
loop_
_entity.id
_entity.type
_entity.pdbx_description
1 polymer ?
#
loop_
_entity_poly.entity_id
_entity_poly.type
_entity_poly.pdbx_seq_one_letter_code
_entity_poly.pdbx_strand_id
1 'polypeptide(L)'
;MAVYKPKWFSDDFIMVSTAPTCGLTKGGRLLKKVDAATGQRVQIKDPDTGAMVDAINDRLLEDMQALSKLKAVPKSNTGLPDTLSFVPSEKVNVSCAVPAYYDHRFDDHFNSTLVADPELSGFSASTLHDLEKDGYITIRGGHGSPSQEQRIGDVPYIKVSDLRAGHVNINPTNRVPRAIAEHFWRGPTSGLQAFDLVCPERTSKNIGDFCVLMPGQERVMMTREVIVLRPGPEAKFDAFYLLWAMTLKIVRDQWRRVVFMQTNREDVGKRYLEISIPVAPDAKRAAQVSQPFRDYYTKIADARVALQGYLAADSKHHFFVSGAEEAVEAEGEA
;
A
#
# COMPACT_ATOMS: atom_id res chain seq x y z
N MET A 1 40.02 -19.15 -15.42
CA MET A 1 40.60 -17.99 -14.70
C MET A 1 39.88 -17.84 -13.38
N ALA A 2 40.59 -17.74 -12.26
CA ALA A 2 39.96 -17.44 -10.98
C ALA A 2 39.52 -15.97 -10.98
N VAL A 3 38.21 -15.72 -10.84
CA VAL A 3 37.68 -14.36 -10.67
C VAL A 3 38.16 -13.84 -9.32
N TYR A 4 38.80 -12.67 -9.29
CA TYR A 4 39.21 -12.03 -8.04
C TYR A 4 37.99 -11.77 -7.16
N LYS A 5 37.98 -12.36 -5.96
CA LYS A 5 36.95 -12.13 -4.94
C LYS A 5 37.50 -11.10 -3.93
N PRO A 6 36.84 -9.95 -3.72
CA PRO A 6 37.26 -9.00 -2.70
C PRO A 6 37.14 -9.62 -1.30
N LYS A 7 37.86 -9.08 -0.31
CA LYS A 7 37.93 -9.65 1.04
C LYS A 7 36.58 -9.74 1.77
N TRP A 8 35.63 -8.89 1.40
CA TRP A 8 34.27 -8.89 1.94
C TRP A 8 33.33 -9.85 1.20
N PHE A 9 33.76 -10.48 0.10
CA PHE A 9 32.93 -11.42 -0.65
C PHE A 9 32.64 -12.66 0.20
N SER A 10 31.42 -13.18 0.11
CA SER A 10 30.97 -14.39 0.78
C SER A 10 29.96 -15.13 -0.10
N ASP A 11 29.94 -16.46 0.02
CA ASP A 11 28.89 -17.30 -0.57
C ASP A 11 27.66 -17.43 0.37
N ASP A 12 27.82 -17.09 1.65
CA ASP A 12 26.77 -17.15 2.68
C ASP A 12 25.98 -15.83 2.83
N PHE A 13 26.51 -14.73 2.29
CA PHE A 13 25.92 -13.40 2.40
C PHE A 13 25.92 -12.67 1.06
N ILE A 14 24.81 -12.00 0.78
CA ILE A 14 24.63 -11.13 -0.37
C ILE A 14 24.72 -9.68 0.11
N MET A 15 25.66 -8.93 -0.47
CA MET A 15 25.76 -7.48 -0.25
C MET A 15 24.61 -6.79 -0.97
N VAL A 16 23.88 -5.94 -0.25
CA VAL A 16 22.78 -5.13 -0.80
C VAL A 16 23.03 -3.68 -0.45
N SER A 17 23.01 -2.81 -1.47
CA SER A 17 22.93 -1.37 -1.30
C SER A 17 21.52 -0.90 -1.65
N THR A 18 20.86 -0.23 -0.70
CA THR A 18 19.55 0.42 -0.84
C THR A 18 19.69 1.93 -0.94
N ALA A 19 20.87 2.39 -1.40
CA ALA A 19 21.16 3.80 -1.63
C ALA A 19 20.09 4.42 -2.56
N PRO A 20 19.38 5.47 -2.13
CA PRO A 20 18.32 6.09 -2.93
C PRO A 20 18.86 6.95 -4.08
N THR A 21 20.17 7.25 -4.09
CA THR A 21 20.80 8.15 -5.05
C THR A 21 22.18 7.64 -5.46
N CYS A 22 22.54 7.89 -6.72
CA CYS A 22 23.83 7.54 -7.33
C CYS A 22 24.54 8.76 -7.94
N GLY A 23 24.27 9.96 -7.42
CA GLY A 23 24.91 11.19 -7.88
C GLY A 23 24.43 11.73 -9.23
N LEU A 24 23.50 11.07 -9.90
CA LEU A 24 22.99 11.45 -11.23
C LEU A 24 21.46 11.57 -11.27
N THR A 25 20.98 12.53 -12.06
CA THR A 25 19.58 12.68 -12.44
C THR A 25 19.22 11.69 -13.55
N LYS A 26 17.93 11.48 -13.80
CA LYS A 26 17.45 10.64 -14.91
C LYS A 26 18.01 11.06 -16.28
N GLY A 27 18.34 12.34 -16.46
CA GLY A 27 18.95 12.88 -17.68
C GLY A 27 20.48 12.86 -17.70
N GLY A 28 21.15 12.19 -16.76
CA GLY A 28 22.61 12.05 -16.70
C GLY A 28 23.37 13.27 -16.15
N ARG A 29 22.68 14.31 -15.68
CA ARG A 29 23.31 15.46 -15.00
C ARG A 29 23.60 15.14 -13.54
N LEU A 30 24.61 15.78 -12.94
CA LEU A 30 24.90 15.66 -11.51
C LEU A 30 23.68 16.02 -10.65
N LEU A 31 23.30 15.11 -9.75
CA LEU A 31 22.26 15.32 -8.77
C LEU A 31 22.83 16.11 -7.59
N LYS A 32 22.43 17.38 -7.47
CA LYS A 32 22.91 18.26 -6.40
C LYS A 32 22.22 17.92 -5.07
N LYS A 33 22.99 17.95 -3.98
CA LYS A 33 22.46 17.78 -2.63
C LYS A 33 21.77 19.05 -2.19
N VAL A 34 20.52 18.91 -1.77
CA VAL A 34 19.67 20.00 -1.30
C VAL A 34 19.39 19.76 0.18
N ASP A 35 19.53 20.80 0.98
CA ASP A 35 19.12 20.80 2.37
C ASP A 35 17.60 20.84 2.45
N ALA A 36 17.00 19.85 3.12
CA ALA A 36 15.56 19.68 3.12
C ALA A 36 14.81 20.77 3.92
N ALA A 37 15.48 21.44 4.87
CA ALA A 37 14.85 22.47 5.70
C ALA A 37 14.85 23.84 5.00
N THR A 38 15.92 24.16 4.30
CA THR A 38 16.13 25.46 3.65
C THR A 38 15.80 25.46 2.16
N GLY A 39 15.78 24.28 1.53
CA GLY A 39 15.65 24.12 0.08
C GLY A 39 16.89 24.58 -0.71
N GLN A 40 17.97 24.95 -0.03
CA GLN A 40 19.19 25.44 -0.66
C GLN A 40 20.14 24.29 -1.02
N ARG A 41 20.97 24.52 -2.04
CA ARG A 41 22.03 23.56 -2.38
C ARG A 41 23.12 23.58 -1.33
N VAL A 42 23.52 22.41 -0.88
CA VAL A 42 24.66 22.25 0.02
C VAL A 42 25.94 22.50 -0.76
N GLN A 43 26.77 23.45 -0.31
CA GLN A 43 28.10 23.69 -0.89
C GLN A 43 29.17 22.95 -0.08
N ILE A 44 30.16 22.41 -0.77
CA ILE A 44 31.38 21.86 -0.18
C ILE A 44 32.59 22.50 -0.81
N LYS A 45 33.72 22.49 -0.08
CA LYS A 45 34.99 22.93 -0.63
C LYS A 45 35.59 21.82 -1.48
N ASP A 46 35.87 22.14 -2.74
CA ASP A 46 36.56 21.23 -3.66
C ASP A 46 38.00 20.97 -3.15
N PRO A 47 38.42 19.70 -2.99
CA PRO A 47 39.72 19.37 -2.39
C PRO A 47 40.90 19.76 -3.29
N ASP A 48 40.71 19.83 -4.61
CA ASP A 48 41.79 20.09 -5.56
C ASP A 48 41.96 21.59 -5.84
N THR A 49 40.85 22.32 -5.95
CA THR A 49 40.83 23.74 -6.33
C THR A 49 40.57 24.68 -5.16
N GLY A 50 40.01 24.19 -4.06
CA GLY A 50 39.63 24.99 -2.90
C GLY A 50 38.40 25.88 -3.10
N ALA A 51 37.76 25.85 -4.27
CA ALA A 51 36.54 26.60 -4.57
C ALA A 51 35.30 25.95 -3.90
N MET A 52 34.25 26.74 -3.66
CA MET A 52 32.97 26.21 -3.21
C MET A 52 32.19 25.66 -4.40
N VAL A 53 31.78 24.40 -4.31
CA VAL A 53 31.03 23.69 -5.35
C VAL A 53 29.79 23.01 -4.75
N ASP A 54 28.75 22.83 -5.57
CA ASP A 54 27.56 22.09 -5.15
C ASP A 54 27.95 20.65 -4.79
N ALA A 55 27.64 20.24 -3.55
CA ALA A 55 27.74 18.85 -3.13
C ALA A 55 26.85 17.96 -3.99
N ILE A 56 27.33 16.75 -4.25
CA ILE A 56 26.59 15.73 -5.02
C ILE A 56 25.83 14.84 -4.05
N ASN A 57 24.57 14.54 -4.36
CA ASN A 57 23.77 13.58 -3.61
C ASN A 57 24.03 12.17 -4.15
N ASP A 58 25.04 11.51 -3.61
CA ASP A 58 25.48 10.18 -4.03
C ASP A 58 25.64 9.24 -2.83
N ARG A 59 24.52 8.69 -2.36
CA ARG A 59 24.51 7.70 -1.27
C ARG A 59 25.16 6.39 -1.68
N LEU A 60 25.10 6.02 -2.97
CA LEU A 60 25.73 4.82 -3.48
C LEU A 60 27.26 4.91 -3.37
N LEU A 61 27.85 6.07 -3.65
CA LEU A 61 29.28 6.29 -3.47
C LEU A 61 29.69 6.11 -2.00
N GLU A 62 28.89 6.60 -1.05
CA GLU A 62 29.13 6.40 0.39
C GLU A 62 29.15 4.90 0.75
N ASP A 63 28.20 4.12 0.24
CA ASP A 63 28.16 2.66 0.40
C ASP A 63 29.40 1.99 -0.20
N MET A 64 29.78 2.35 -1.43
CA MET A 64 30.93 1.73 -2.11
C MET A 64 32.26 2.09 -1.42
N GLN A 65 32.39 3.31 -0.90
CA GLN A 65 33.56 3.72 -0.12
C GLN A 65 33.64 2.94 1.20
N ALA A 66 32.52 2.73 1.89
CA ALA A 66 32.48 1.88 3.09
C ALA A 66 32.85 0.43 2.75
N LEU A 67 32.22 -0.14 1.71
CA LEU A 67 32.46 -1.50 1.22
C LEU A 67 33.94 -1.73 0.87
N SER A 68 34.60 -0.77 0.20
CA SER A 68 36.01 -0.88 -0.20
C SER A 68 36.98 -1.01 0.98
N LYS A 69 36.60 -0.52 2.16
CA LYS A 69 37.41 -0.56 3.39
C LYS A 69 37.23 -1.87 4.17
N LEU A 70 36.22 -2.69 3.83
CA LEU A 70 35.92 -3.92 4.55
C LEU A 70 36.96 -5.01 4.25
N LYS A 71 37.39 -5.69 5.32
CA LYS A 71 38.36 -6.80 5.28
C LYS A 71 37.73 -8.19 5.41
N ALA A 72 36.43 -8.25 5.70
CA ALA A 72 35.60 -9.45 5.83
C ALA A 72 34.12 -9.02 5.78
N VAL A 73 33.20 -9.98 5.66
CA VAL A 73 31.77 -9.71 5.91
C VAL A 73 31.61 -9.20 7.34
N PRO A 74 30.94 -8.06 7.55
CA PRO A 74 30.75 -7.49 8.88
C PRO A 74 29.77 -8.37 9.68
N LYS A 75 30.06 -8.57 10.97
CA LYS A 75 29.20 -9.35 11.87
C LYS A 75 27.94 -8.59 12.30
N SER A 76 27.95 -7.26 12.18
CA SER A 76 26.82 -6.38 12.42
C SER A 76 26.87 -5.18 11.47
N ASN A 77 25.74 -4.50 11.29
CA ASN A 77 25.68 -3.28 10.48
C ASN A 77 26.26 -2.05 11.21
N THR A 78 26.82 -2.22 12.41
CA THR A 78 27.36 -1.11 13.21
C THR A 78 28.56 -0.47 12.49
N GLY A 79 28.46 0.84 12.23
CA GLY A 79 29.52 1.61 11.55
C GLY A 79 29.51 1.51 10.03
N LEU A 80 28.54 0.80 9.43
CA LEU A 80 28.22 0.89 8.02
C LEU A 80 27.21 2.01 7.78
N PRO A 81 27.15 2.57 6.55
CA PRO A 81 25.98 3.31 6.11
C PRO A 81 24.70 2.49 6.30
N ASP A 82 23.60 3.15 6.68
CA ASP A 82 22.28 2.54 6.85
C ASP A 82 21.70 1.97 5.54
N THR A 83 22.26 2.36 4.40
CA THR A 83 21.91 1.87 3.07
C THR A 83 22.72 0.65 2.62
N LEU A 84 23.76 0.26 3.36
CA LEU A 84 24.61 -0.88 3.03
C LEU A 84 24.39 -2.02 4.02
N SER A 85 23.91 -3.16 3.51
CA SER A 85 23.63 -4.35 4.32
C SER A 85 24.20 -5.63 3.69
N PHE A 86 24.31 -6.66 4.53
CA PHE A 86 24.69 -8.01 4.13
C PHE A 86 23.55 -8.96 4.55
N VAL A 87 22.82 -9.47 3.57
CA VAL A 87 21.66 -10.33 3.77
C VAL A 87 22.11 -11.79 3.66
N PRO A 88 21.78 -12.68 4.60
CA PRO A 88 22.06 -14.11 4.46
C PRO A 88 21.51 -14.65 3.13
N SER A 89 22.31 -15.40 2.38
CA SER A 89 21.95 -15.86 1.04
C SER A 89 20.68 -16.73 1.04
N GLU A 90 20.46 -17.50 2.10
CA GLU A 90 19.24 -18.30 2.34
C GLU A 90 17.95 -17.46 2.49
N LYS A 91 18.07 -16.18 2.87
CA LYS A 91 16.92 -15.25 2.99
C LYS A 91 16.65 -14.49 1.70
N VAL A 92 17.55 -14.60 0.71
CA VAL A 92 17.36 -13.95 -0.58
C VAL A 92 16.56 -14.86 -1.50
N ASN A 93 15.39 -14.39 -1.90
CA ASN A 93 14.57 -15.03 -2.91
C ASN A 93 14.91 -14.39 -4.25
N VAL A 94 15.37 -15.18 -5.22
CA VAL A 94 15.73 -14.70 -6.56
C VAL A 94 14.55 -14.00 -7.26
N SER A 95 13.31 -14.42 -6.97
CA SER A 95 12.09 -13.76 -7.50
C SER A 95 11.86 -12.36 -6.92
N CYS A 96 12.55 -12.02 -5.83
CA CYS A 96 12.51 -10.74 -5.14
C CYS A 96 13.92 -10.14 -4.98
N ALA A 97 14.86 -10.44 -5.89
CA ALA A 97 16.23 -9.90 -5.89
C ALA A 97 16.27 -8.41 -6.32
N VAL A 98 15.45 -7.59 -5.66
CA VAL A 98 15.35 -6.14 -5.82
C VAL A 98 15.91 -5.51 -4.54
N PRO A 99 16.93 -4.65 -4.59
CA PRO A 99 17.56 -4.13 -3.39
C PRO A 99 16.59 -3.50 -2.38
N ALA A 100 15.60 -2.74 -2.87
CA ALA A 100 14.59 -2.09 -2.03
C ALA A 100 13.77 -3.06 -1.18
N TYR A 101 13.61 -4.33 -1.61
CA TYR A 101 12.91 -5.35 -0.85
C TYR A 101 13.62 -5.72 0.46
N TYR A 102 14.95 -5.63 0.47
CA TYR A 102 15.81 -5.93 1.61
C TYR A 102 16.20 -4.68 2.40
N ASP A 103 15.48 -3.58 2.21
CA ASP A 103 15.71 -2.33 2.94
C ASP A 103 15.19 -2.43 4.38
N HIS A 104 16.06 -2.89 5.28
CA HIS A 104 15.75 -3.12 6.69
C HIS A 104 15.26 -1.88 7.42
N ARG A 105 15.56 -0.67 6.91
CA ARG A 105 15.22 0.60 7.55
C ARG A 105 13.72 0.77 7.73
N PHE A 106 12.89 0.18 6.85
CA PHE A 106 11.44 0.25 6.99
C PHE A 106 10.94 -0.56 8.18
N ASP A 107 11.48 -1.77 8.36
CA ASP A 107 11.11 -2.64 9.48
C ASP A 107 11.71 -2.12 10.80
N ASP A 108 12.94 -1.61 10.77
CA ASP A 108 13.58 -0.97 11.93
C ASP A 108 12.81 0.28 12.36
N HIS A 109 12.40 1.14 11.42
CA HIS A 109 11.60 2.32 11.71
C HIS A 109 10.24 1.93 12.30
N PHE A 110 9.54 0.96 11.71
CA PHE A 110 8.28 0.46 12.23
C PHE A 110 8.41 -0.05 13.68
N ASN A 111 9.38 -0.94 13.93
CA ASN A 111 9.57 -1.55 15.24
C ASN A 111 10.03 -0.54 16.30
N SER A 112 10.96 0.35 15.94
CA SER A 112 11.45 1.38 16.87
C SER A 112 10.36 2.41 17.21
N THR A 113 9.55 2.84 16.24
CA THR A 113 8.40 3.73 16.50
C THR A 113 7.35 3.04 17.35
N LEU A 114 7.03 1.77 17.09
CA LEU A 114 6.06 1.01 17.88
C LEU A 114 6.43 0.98 19.38
N VAL A 115 7.73 0.87 19.69
CA VAL A 115 8.23 0.86 21.06
C VAL A 115 8.33 2.27 21.66
N ALA A 116 8.77 3.25 20.86
CA ALA A 116 9.08 4.60 21.36
C ALA A 116 7.87 5.53 21.45
N ASP A 117 6.82 5.31 20.66
CA ASP A 117 5.62 6.16 20.62
C ASP A 117 4.70 5.86 21.81
N PRO A 118 4.47 6.82 22.73
CA PRO A 118 3.56 6.63 23.85
C PRO A 118 2.12 6.30 23.44
N GLU A 119 1.66 6.76 22.27
CA GLU A 119 0.32 6.44 21.78
C GLU A 119 0.20 4.98 21.33
N LEU A 120 1.31 4.34 20.98
CA LEU A 120 1.36 2.93 20.61
C LEU A 120 1.80 2.02 21.76
N SER A 121 1.88 2.54 22.98
CA SER A 121 2.20 1.75 24.17
C SER A 121 1.25 0.55 24.32
N GLY A 122 1.82 -0.64 24.46
CA GLY A 122 1.08 -1.90 24.61
C GLY A 122 0.59 -2.52 23.31
N PHE A 123 0.81 -1.89 22.15
CA PHE A 123 0.57 -2.54 20.86
C PHE A 123 1.67 -3.55 20.56
N SER A 124 1.30 -4.60 19.83
CA SER A 124 2.23 -5.59 19.27
C SER A 124 2.31 -5.44 17.75
N ALA A 125 3.31 -6.07 17.13
CA ALA A 125 3.44 -6.13 15.68
C ALA A 125 2.89 -7.46 15.15
N SER A 126 2.14 -7.43 14.06
CA SER A 126 1.80 -8.63 13.29
C SER A 126 1.73 -8.33 11.80
N THR A 127 2.10 -9.31 10.98
CA THR A 127 2.02 -9.19 9.52
C THR A 127 0.59 -9.40 9.05
N LEU A 128 0.24 -8.86 7.88
CA LEU A 128 -1.06 -9.16 7.26
C LEU A 128 -1.21 -10.67 6.98
N HIS A 129 -0.11 -11.38 6.68
CA HIS A 129 -0.12 -12.83 6.54
C HIS A 129 -0.57 -13.54 7.81
N ASP A 130 0.05 -13.22 8.94
CA ASP A 130 -0.24 -13.87 10.22
C ASP A 130 -1.65 -13.52 10.71
N LEU A 131 -2.07 -12.26 10.55
CA LEU A 131 -3.43 -11.85 10.88
C LEU A 131 -4.49 -12.54 10.02
N GLU A 132 -4.24 -12.76 8.72
CA GLU A 132 -5.14 -13.50 7.84
C GLU A 132 -5.21 -14.97 8.25
N LYS A 133 -4.05 -15.59 8.48
CA LYS A 133 -3.92 -16.98 8.90
C LYS A 133 -4.64 -17.26 10.22
N ASP A 134 -4.54 -16.34 11.17
CA ASP A 134 -5.15 -16.47 12.50
C ASP A 134 -6.62 -15.99 12.53
N GLY A 135 -7.18 -15.57 11.39
CA GLY A 135 -8.60 -15.20 11.26
C GLY A 135 -8.97 -13.82 11.79
N TYR A 136 -7.98 -12.98 12.15
CA TYR A 136 -8.20 -11.59 12.57
C TYR A 136 -8.58 -10.67 11.41
N ILE A 137 -8.15 -10.98 10.20
CA ILE A 137 -8.56 -10.29 8.97
C ILE A 137 -8.92 -11.30 7.90
N THR A 138 -9.68 -10.87 6.90
CA THR A 138 -9.88 -11.63 5.67
C THR A 138 -9.45 -10.79 4.48
N ILE A 139 -8.76 -11.43 3.54
CA ILE A 139 -8.26 -10.79 2.33
C ILE A 139 -8.75 -11.55 1.10
N ARG A 140 -9.19 -10.83 0.09
CA ARG A 140 -9.50 -11.41 -1.22
C ARG A 140 -9.17 -10.45 -2.36
N GLY A 141 -9.00 -11.02 -3.55
CA GLY A 141 -8.91 -10.24 -4.78
C GLY A 141 -10.27 -9.70 -5.22
N GLY A 142 -10.26 -8.75 -6.14
CA GLY A 142 -11.46 -8.32 -6.85
C GLY A 142 -12.02 -9.40 -7.78
N HIS A 143 -13.13 -9.08 -8.44
CA HIS A 143 -13.97 -10.06 -9.16
C HIS A 143 -13.39 -10.47 -10.52
N GLY A 144 -12.86 -9.50 -11.27
CA GLY A 144 -12.39 -9.72 -12.63
C GLY A 144 -12.52 -8.47 -13.49
N SER A 145 -12.11 -8.56 -14.75
CA SER A 145 -12.15 -7.41 -15.67
C SER A 145 -13.04 -7.76 -16.86
N PRO A 146 -14.22 -7.13 -17.01
CA PRO A 146 -15.08 -7.34 -18.16
C PRO A 146 -14.48 -6.63 -19.38
N SER A 147 -14.72 -7.20 -20.56
CA SER A 147 -14.35 -6.58 -21.83
C SER A 147 -15.06 -5.23 -22.01
N GLN A 148 -14.57 -4.41 -22.93
CA GLN A 148 -15.14 -3.07 -23.15
C GLN A 148 -16.58 -3.14 -23.67
N GLU A 149 -16.90 -4.11 -24.54
CA GLU A 149 -18.23 -4.30 -25.13
C GLU A 149 -19.29 -4.72 -24.11
N GLN A 150 -18.87 -5.36 -23.01
CA GLN A 150 -19.76 -5.77 -21.92
C GLN A 150 -20.18 -4.60 -21.01
N ARG A 151 -19.72 -3.37 -21.25
CA ARG A 151 -19.95 -2.21 -20.38
C ARG A 151 -21.19 -1.40 -20.78
N ILE A 152 -22.33 -2.09 -20.82
CA ILE A 152 -23.61 -1.57 -21.33
C ILE A 152 -24.78 -1.80 -20.36
N GLY A 153 -24.51 -1.92 -19.05
CA GLY A 153 -25.57 -2.19 -18.06
C GLY A 153 -25.55 -1.23 -16.88
N ASP A 154 -26.03 -1.69 -15.73
CA ASP A 154 -26.32 -0.83 -14.58
C ASP A 154 -25.42 -1.09 -13.37
N VAL A 155 -24.77 -2.27 -13.29
CA VAL A 155 -23.89 -2.61 -12.16
C VAL A 155 -22.54 -1.90 -12.32
N PRO A 156 -22.13 -1.01 -11.40
CA PRO A 156 -20.86 -0.30 -11.54
C PRO A 156 -19.65 -1.25 -11.57
N TYR A 157 -18.73 -0.97 -12.50
CA TYR A 157 -17.45 -1.64 -12.61
C TYR A 157 -16.31 -0.70 -12.16
N ILE A 158 -15.75 -0.99 -10.99
CA ILE A 158 -14.71 -0.21 -10.32
C ILE A 158 -13.33 -0.66 -10.80
N LYS A 159 -12.58 0.27 -11.38
CA LYS A 159 -11.17 0.10 -11.77
C LYS A 159 -10.23 0.64 -10.70
N VAL A 160 -8.95 0.29 -10.77
CA VAL A 160 -7.91 0.87 -9.91
C VAL A 160 -7.86 2.40 -9.97
N SER A 161 -8.26 3.00 -11.10
CA SER A 161 -8.31 4.46 -11.27
C SER A 161 -9.43 5.12 -10.48
N ASP A 162 -10.45 4.37 -10.07
CA ASP A 162 -11.63 4.88 -9.37
C ASP A 162 -11.44 4.88 -7.84
N LEU A 163 -10.35 4.26 -7.36
CA LEU A 163 -9.94 4.21 -5.95
C LEU A 163 -9.04 5.40 -5.62
N ARG A 164 -9.60 6.45 -5.00
CA ARG A 164 -8.89 7.70 -4.71
C ARG A 164 -9.41 8.37 -3.45
N ALA A 165 -8.52 9.06 -2.75
CA ALA A 165 -8.86 9.95 -1.63
C ALA A 165 -9.72 9.28 -0.53
N GLY A 166 -9.47 8.00 -0.25
CA GLY A 166 -10.20 7.25 0.79
C GLY A 166 -11.58 6.74 0.37
N HIS A 167 -12.03 6.97 -0.87
CA HIS A 167 -13.37 6.62 -1.34
C HIS A 167 -13.37 5.79 -2.62
N VAL A 168 -14.38 4.94 -2.76
CA VAL A 168 -14.69 4.23 -4.01
C VAL A 168 -15.59 5.11 -4.87
N ASN A 169 -15.05 5.63 -5.97
CA ASN A 169 -15.80 6.49 -6.87
C ASN A 169 -16.56 5.66 -7.91
N ILE A 170 -17.87 5.87 -8.01
CA ILE A 170 -18.68 5.20 -9.03
C ILE A 170 -18.53 5.95 -10.35
N ASN A 171 -18.09 5.23 -11.38
CA ASN A 171 -17.99 5.77 -12.73
C ASN A 171 -19.24 5.41 -13.54
N PRO A 172 -20.13 6.36 -13.87
CA PRO A 172 -21.36 6.07 -14.60
C PRO A 172 -21.11 5.52 -16.02
N THR A 173 -19.92 5.73 -16.58
CA THR A 173 -19.54 5.25 -17.92
C THR A 173 -19.00 3.83 -17.94
N ASN A 174 -18.78 3.21 -16.76
CA ASN A 174 -18.28 1.84 -16.65
C ASN A 174 -19.24 1.02 -15.81
N ARG A 175 -20.26 0.45 -16.45
CA ARG A 175 -21.27 -0.39 -15.81
C ARG A 175 -21.53 -1.62 -16.65
N VAL A 176 -21.78 -2.76 -16.02
CA VAL A 176 -22.02 -4.04 -16.70
C VAL A 176 -23.44 -4.55 -16.44
N PRO A 177 -24.01 -5.33 -17.37
CA PRO A 177 -25.27 -6.02 -17.13
C PRO A 177 -25.19 -6.94 -15.90
N ARG A 178 -26.31 -7.09 -15.18
CA ARG A 178 -26.38 -7.94 -13.98
C ARG A 178 -25.89 -9.37 -14.23
N ALA A 179 -26.27 -9.98 -15.34
CA ALA A 179 -25.83 -11.33 -15.70
C ALA A 179 -24.30 -11.45 -15.84
N ILE A 180 -23.64 -10.40 -16.37
CA ILE A 180 -22.17 -10.36 -16.43
C ILE A 180 -21.58 -10.17 -15.04
N ALA A 181 -22.16 -9.30 -14.22
CA ALA A 181 -21.71 -9.11 -12.84
C ALA A 181 -21.81 -10.41 -12.03
N GLU A 182 -22.95 -11.11 -12.07
CA GLU A 182 -23.17 -12.37 -11.36
C GLU A 182 -22.22 -13.48 -11.82
N HIS A 183 -21.89 -13.52 -13.12
CA HIS A 183 -20.86 -14.42 -13.65
C HIS A 183 -19.49 -14.16 -13.00
N PHE A 184 -19.06 -12.90 -12.92
CA PHE A 184 -17.78 -12.54 -12.30
C PHE A 184 -17.79 -12.64 -10.77
N TRP A 185 -18.92 -12.35 -10.13
CA TRP A 185 -19.15 -12.56 -8.71
C TRP A 185 -19.17 -14.04 -8.32
N ARG A 186 -19.44 -14.92 -9.30
CA ARG A 186 -19.65 -16.37 -9.11
C ARG A 186 -20.86 -16.66 -8.23
N GLY A 187 -21.91 -15.85 -8.37
CA GLY A 187 -23.12 -15.93 -7.57
C GLY A 187 -23.98 -14.67 -7.68
N PRO A 188 -25.09 -14.61 -6.94
CA PRO A 188 -26.06 -13.51 -7.02
C PRO A 188 -25.57 -12.21 -6.36
N THR A 189 -24.49 -12.24 -5.57
CA THR A 189 -23.97 -11.08 -4.83
C THR A 189 -22.47 -10.92 -5.03
N SER A 190 -21.96 -9.70 -4.89
CA SER A 190 -20.52 -9.39 -4.96
C SER A 190 -19.71 -9.97 -3.78
N GLY A 191 -20.38 -10.35 -2.69
CA GLY A 191 -19.74 -10.67 -1.41
C GLY A 191 -19.03 -9.48 -0.75
N LEU A 192 -19.14 -8.27 -1.30
CA LEU A 192 -18.65 -7.04 -0.66
C LEU A 192 -19.57 -6.63 0.47
N GLN A 193 -19.03 -5.93 1.45
CA GLN A 193 -19.76 -5.46 2.62
C GLN A 193 -19.48 -3.98 2.86
N ALA A 194 -20.43 -3.30 3.50
CA ALA A 194 -20.22 -1.95 4.00
C ALA A 194 -18.92 -1.86 4.80
N PHE A 195 -18.15 -0.81 4.54
CA PHE A 195 -16.85 -0.49 5.12
C PHE A 195 -15.71 -1.45 4.76
N ASP A 196 -15.87 -2.31 3.76
CA ASP A 196 -14.72 -3.00 3.15
C ASP A 196 -13.63 -2.01 2.78
N LEU A 197 -12.39 -2.36 3.12
CA LEU A 197 -11.22 -1.60 2.69
C LEU A 197 -10.73 -2.14 1.36
N VAL A 198 -10.54 -1.26 0.39
CA VAL A 198 -10.11 -1.63 -0.95
C VAL A 198 -8.87 -0.86 -1.37
N CYS A 199 -7.91 -1.57 -1.95
CA CYS A 199 -6.63 -0.99 -2.35
C CYS A 199 -6.22 -1.57 -3.71
N PRO A 200 -5.69 -0.76 -4.65
CA PRO A 200 -5.06 -1.31 -5.85
C PRO A 200 -3.91 -2.27 -5.51
N GLU A 201 -3.83 -3.39 -6.23
CA GLU A 201 -2.67 -4.31 -6.20
C GLU A 201 -1.64 -3.94 -7.28
N ARG A 202 -2.10 -3.31 -8.37
CA ARG A 202 -1.30 -3.07 -9.57
C ARG A 202 -1.67 -1.79 -10.30
N THR A 203 -0.75 -1.28 -11.12
CA THR A 203 -1.00 -0.22 -12.12
C THR A 203 -1.56 1.07 -11.51
N SER A 204 -1.09 1.41 -10.30
CA SER A 204 -1.54 2.61 -9.61
C SER A 204 -0.46 3.13 -8.69
N LYS A 205 -0.29 4.45 -8.68
CA LYS A 205 0.53 5.12 -7.65
C LYS A 205 -0.11 5.03 -6.26
N ASN A 206 -1.39 4.65 -6.21
CA ASN A 206 -2.17 4.51 -4.98
C ASN A 206 -2.06 3.10 -4.37
N ILE A 207 -1.14 2.24 -4.85
CA ILE A 207 -0.91 0.94 -4.18
C ILE A 207 -0.47 1.21 -2.74
N GLY A 208 -1.20 0.64 -1.79
CA GLY A 208 -1.09 0.83 -0.34
C GLY A 208 -1.90 2.01 0.22
N ASP A 209 -2.68 2.72 -0.60
CA ASP A 209 -3.69 3.67 -0.13
C ASP A 209 -5.07 3.00 -0.15
N PHE A 210 -5.65 2.83 1.04
CA PHE A 210 -6.94 2.17 1.20
C PHE A 210 -8.10 3.15 1.03
N CYS A 211 -9.13 2.70 0.32
CA CYS A 211 -10.42 3.36 0.20
C CYS A 211 -11.48 2.55 0.93
N VAL A 212 -12.53 3.22 1.38
CA VAL A 212 -13.65 2.59 2.10
C VAL A 212 -14.82 2.42 1.15
N LEU A 213 -15.38 1.21 1.11
CA LEU A 213 -16.64 0.94 0.44
C LEU A 213 -17.79 1.43 1.33
N MET A 214 -18.50 2.48 0.91
CA MET A 214 -19.57 3.04 1.73
C MET A 214 -20.83 2.17 1.69
N PRO A 215 -21.69 2.21 2.73
CA PRO A 215 -23.01 1.61 2.67
C PRO A 215 -23.76 2.01 1.40
N GLY A 216 -24.39 1.03 0.76
CA GLY A 216 -25.08 1.18 -0.53
C GLY A 216 -24.17 1.06 -1.76
N GLN A 217 -22.87 0.80 -1.59
CA GLN A 217 -21.92 0.55 -2.70
C GLN A 217 -21.50 -0.93 -2.81
N GLU A 218 -22.13 -1.84 -2.07
CA GLU A 218 -21.77 -3.26 -2.01
C GLU A 218 -22.01 -3.94 -3.36
N ARG A 219 -23.02 -3.50 -4.11
CA ARG A 219 -23.41 -4.05 -5.41
C ARG A 219 -22.56 -3.49 -6.56
N VAL A 220 -21.26 -3.76 -6.51
CA VAL A 220 -20.30 -3.39 -7.55
C VAL A 220 -19.44 -4.56 -7.99
N MET A 221 -18.94 -4.48 -9.22
CA MET A 221 -17.87 -5.34 -9.72
C MET A 221 -16.54 -4.59 -9.57
N MET A 222 -15.46 -5.30 -9.24
CA MET A 222 -14.13 -4.71 -9.06
C MET A 222 -13.16 -5.45 -9.96
N THR A 223 -12.20 -4.72 -10.55
CA THR A 223 -11.11 -5.35 -11.31
C THR A 223 -10.36 -6.36 -10.45
N ARG A 224 -9.76 -7.38 -11.08
CA ARG A 224 -9.08 -8.47 -10.38
C ARG A 224 -7.96 -7.95 -9.46
N GLU A 225 -7.24 -6.94 -9.92
CA GLU A 225 -6.05 -6.34 -9.30
C GLU A 225 -6.40 -5.35 -8.17
N VAL A 226 -7.38 -5.71 -7.34
CA VAL A 226 -7.79 -4.98 -6.15
C VAL A 226 -7.71 -5.93 -4.96
N ILE A 227 -7.07 -5.46 -3.89
CA ILE A 227 -7.08 -6.09 -2.58
C ILE A 227 -8.34 -5.60 -1.87
N VAL A 228 -9.17 -6.54 -1.43
CA VAL A 228 -10.30 -6.29 -0.53
C VAL A 228 -9.93 -6.87 0.83
N LEU A 229 -9.96 -6.02 1.84
CA LEU A 229 -9.51 -6.29 3.21
C LEU A 229 -10.62 -5.91 4.19
N ARG A 230 -10.93 -6.81 5.13
CA ARG A 230 -11.88 -6.52 6.23
C ARG A 230 -11.49 -7.27 7.52
N PRO A 231 -12.04 -6.88 8.68
CA PRO A 231 -11.95 -7.68 9.90
C PRO A 231 -12.49 -9.10 9.69
N GLY A 232 -11.78 -10.07 10.25
CA GLY A 232 -12.19 -11.47 10.25
C GLY A 232 -13.05 -11.84 11.46
N PRO A 233 -13.49 -13.10 11.56
CA PRO A 233 -14.35 -13.57 12.65
C PRO A 233 -13.68 -13.48 14.04
N GLU A 234 -12.35 -13.58 14.11
CA GLU A 234 -11.60 -13.49 15.38
C GLU A 234 -11.17 -12.05 15.72
N ALA A 235 -11.54 -11.08 14.88
CA ALA A 235 -11.16 -9.69 15.06
C ALA A 235 -11.73 -9.11 16.35
N LYS A 236 -10.85 -8.50 17.16
CA LYS A 236 -11.24 -7.67 18.31
C LYS A 236 -11.29 -6.17 17.94
N PHE A 237 -11.46 -5.90 16.66
CA PHE A 237 -11.46 -4.57 16.07
C PHE A 237 -12.34 -4.57 14.82
N ASP A 238 -12.67 -3.41 14.29
CA ASP A 238 -13.47 -3.29 13.07
C ASP A 238 -12.72 -2.61 11.92
N ALA A 239 -13.44 -2.36 10.82
CA ALA A 239 -12.88 -1.82 9.60
C ALA A 239 -12.25 -0.42 9.81
N PHE A 240 -12.74 0.38 10.76
CA PHE A 240 -12.20 1.70 11.03
C PHE A 240 -10.85 1.63 11.73
N TYR A 241 -10.67 0.66 12.63
CA TYR A 241 -9.36 0.37 13.19
C TYR A 241 -8.39 -0.15 12.14
N LEU A 242 -8.85 -1.07 11.29
CA LEU A 242 -8.01 -1.61 10.24
C LEU A 242 -7.57 -0.50 9.27
N LEU A 243 -8.47 0.42 8.93
CA LEU A 243 -8.14 1.61 8.13
C LEU A 243 -7.15 2.52 8.84
N TRP A 244 -7.37 2.83 10.12
CA TRP A 244 -6.44 3.61 10.94
C TRP A 244 -5.04 2.97 10.90
N ALA A 245 -4.94 1.68 11.19
CA ALA A 245 -3.67 0.95 11.24
C ALA A 245 -2.97 0.94 9.87
N MET A 246 -3.69 0.65 8.79
CA MET A 246 -3.15 0.61 7.42
C MET A 246 -2.69 1.98 6.90
N THR A 247 -3.19 3.08 7.47
CA THR A 247 -2.89 4.45 7.03
C THR A 247 -1.84 5.16 7.89
N LEU A 248 -1.31 4.51 8.93
CA LEU A 248 -0.16 5.03 9.68
C LEU A 248 1.05 5.18 8.76
N LYS A 249 1.81 6.28 8.91
CA LYS A 249 3.00 6.54 8.08
C LYS A 249 4.02 5.40 8.15
N ILE A 250 4.27 4.87 9.35
CA ILE A 250 5.18 3.74 9.57
C ILE A 250 4.71 2.44 8.90
N VAL A 251 3.40 2.28 8.65
CA VAL A 251 2.85 1.16 7.88
C VAL A 251 2.93 1.45 6.39
N ARG A 252 2.58 2.67 5.98
CA ARG A 252 2.63 3.13 4.59
C ARG A 252 4.04 3.04 4.01
N ASP A 253 5.06 3.39 4.79
CA ASP A 253 6.46 3.38 4.36
C ASP A 253 6.94 1.99 3.95
N GLN A 254 6.48 0.92 4.62
CA GLN A 254 6.82 -0.46 4.28
C GLN A 254 6.35 -0.85 2.86
N TRP A 255 5.34 -0.20 2.30
CA TRP A 255 4.91 -0.48 0.92
C TRP A 255 6.00 -0.20 -0.11
N ARG A 256 6.92 0.73 0.19
CA ARG A 256 8.03 1.09 -0.69
C ARG A 256 9.01 -0.06 -0.91
N ARG A 257 9.10 -1.03 0.02
CA ARG A 257 9.93 -2.24 -0.15
C ARG A 257 9.26 -3.34 -0.96
N VAL A 258 7.93 -3.39 -1.03
CA VAL A 258 7.20 -4.51 -1.66
C VAL A 258 6.58 -4.19 -3.02
N VAL A 259 6.48 -2.91 -3.39
CA VAL A 259 5.97 -2.48 -4.70
C VAL A 259 7.11 -2.44 -5.71
N PHE A 260 7.05 -3.31 -6.72
CA PHE A 260 8.06 -3.40 -7.77
C PHE A 260 7.56 -2.81 -9.08
N MET A 261 8.49 -2.27 -9.87
CA MET A 261 8.21 -1.90 -11.26
C MET A 261 8.38 -3.13 -12.16
N GLN A 262 7.29 -3.61 -12.75
CA GLN A 262 7.29 -4.62 -13.80
C GLN A 262 7.19 -3.94 -15.16
N THR A 263 8.29 -3.89 -15.91
CA THR A 263 8.42 -3.13 -17.17
C THR A 263 7.96 -1.67 -17.03
N ASN A 264 6.67 -1.39 -17.20
CA ASN A 264 6.08 -0.05 -17.16
C ASN A 264 4.97 0.13 -16.12
N ARG A 265 4.70 -0.85 -15.26
CA ARG A 265 3.63 -0.79 -14.26
C ARG A 265 4.09 -1.27 -12.89
N GLU A 266 3.65 -0.59 -11.84
CA GLU A 266 3.85 -1.02 -10.46
C GLU A 266 2.99 -2.24 -10.11
N ASP A 267 3.54 -3.16 -9.31
CA ASP A 267 2.90 -4.39 -8.88
C ASP A 267 3.42 -4.82 -7.49
N VAL A 268 2.50 -5.11 -6.55
CA VAL A 268 2.86 -5.62 -5.23
C VAL A 268 2.78 -7.15 -5.12
N GLY A 269 1.98 -7.81 -5.95
CA GLY A 269 1.69 -9.25 -5.86
C GLY A 269 1.28 -9.67 -4.45
N LYS A 270 1.74 -10.83 -3.98
CA LYS A 270 1.48 -11.28 -2.59
C LYS A 270 2.40 -10.66 -1.54
N ARG A 271 3.38 -9.83 -1.92
CA ARG A 271 4.36 -9.27 -0.98
C ARG A 271 3.71 -8.32 0.03
N TYR A 272 2.53 -7.76 -0.25
CA TYR A 272 1.80 -6.95 0.73
C TYR A 272 1.46 -7.74 2.00
N LEU A 273 1.41 -9.08 1.94
CA LEU A 273 1.16 -9.92 3.11
C LEU A 273 2.28 -9.79 4.17
N GLU A 274 3.46 -9.32 3.78
CA GLU A 274 4.59 -9.08 4.69
C GLU A 274 4.49 -7.73 5.42
N ILE A 275 3.54 -6.86 5.05
CA ILE A 275 3.35 -5.58 5.72
C ILE A 275 2.92 -5.83 7.16
N SER A 276 3.62 -5.19 8.10
CA SER A 276 3.30 -5.25 9.52
C SER A 276 2.43 -4.08 9.94
N ILE A 277 1.41 -4.37 10.77
CA ILE A 277 0.56 -3.35 11.40
C ILE A 277 0.62 -3.45 12.92
N PRO A 278 0.38 -2.35 13.64
CA PRO A 278 0.23 -2.42 15.09
C PRO A 278 -1.09 -3.13 15.42
N VAL A 279 -1.04 -4.07 16.36
CA VAL A 279 -2.18 -4.81 16.90
C VAL A 279 -2.45 -4.34 18.32
N ALA A 280 -3.65 -3.81 18.53
CA ALA A 280 -4.08 -3.26 19.81
C ALA A 280 -4.14 -4.34 20.91
N PRO A 281 -3.84 -3.99 22.17
CA PRO A 281 -3.91 -4.93 23.29
C PRO A 281 -5.34 -5.42 23.56
N ASP A 282 -6.34 -4.60 23.27
CA ASP A 282 -7.75 -4.91 23.45
C ASP A 282 -8.66 -4.09 22.52
N ALA A 283 -9.93 -4.49 22.47
CA ALA A 283 -10.95 -3.85 21.64
C ALA A 283 -11.25 -2.40 22.02
N LYS A 284 -11.09 -2.05 23.31
CA LYS A 284 -11.33 -0.68 23.78
C LYS A 284 -10.26 0.26 23.24
N ARG A 285 -8.99 -0.16 23.27
CA ARG A 285 -7.89 0.61 22.71
C ARG A 285 -8.02 0.74 21.20
N ALA A 286 -8.38 -0.35 20.50
CA ALA A 286 -8.65 -0.33 19.07
C ALA A 286 -9.76 0.68 18.70
N ALA A 287 -10.89 0.67 19.43
CA ALA A 287 -11.97 1.61 19.22
C ALA A 287 -11.54 3.07 19.50
N GLN A 288 -10.76 3.29 20.55
CA GLN A 288 -10.30 4.63 20.93
C GLN A 288 -9.44 5.29 19.85
N VAL A 289 -8.42 4.58 19.33
CA VAL A 289 -7.50 5.16 18.34
C VAL A 289 -8.16 5.36 16.97
N SER A 290 -9.15 4.52 16.66
CA SER A 290 -9.87 4.56 15.39
C SER A 290 -11.11 5.47 15.38
N GLN A 291 -11.46 6.06 16.53
CA GLN A 291 -12.67 6.86 16.67
C GLN A 291 -12.80 7.99 15.64
N PRO A 292 -11.74 8.78 15.31
CA PRO A 292 -11.86 9.83 14.30
C PRO A 292 -12.24 9.30 12.91
N PHE A 293 -11.71 8.14 12.52
CA PHE A 293 -12.03 7.50 11.25
C PHE A 293 -13.47 6.98 11.26
N ARG A 294 -13.87 6.33 12.34
CA ARG A 294 -15.25 5.87 12.54
C ARG A 294 -16.23 7.02 12.39
N ASP A 295 -16.05 8.09 13.16
CA ASP A 295 -16.95 9.25 13.15
C ASP A 295 -17.06 9.89 11.76
N TYR A 296 -15.96 9.98 11.02
CA TYR A 296 -15.96 10.55 9.68
C TYR A 296 -16.79 9.70 8.71
N TYR A 297 -16.51 8.40 8.63
CA TYR A 297 -17.17 7.53 7.66
C TYR A 297 -18.61 7.21 8.04
N THR A 298 -18.96 7.09 9.32
CA THR A 298 -20.35 6.89 9.74
C THR A 298 -21.20 8.13 9.47
N LYS A 299 -20.71 9.34 9.74
CA LYS A 299 -21.42 10.58 9.39
C LYS A 299 -21.64 10.72 7.89
N ILE A 300 -20.66 10.34 7.07
CA ILE A 300 -20.83 10.29 5.62
C ILE A 300 -21.86 9.23 5.23
N ALA A 301 -21.84 8.05 5.85
CA ALA A 301 -22.83 7.02 5.60
C ALA A 301 -24.25 7.52 5.90
N ASP A 302 -24.47 8.15 7.06
CA ASP A 302 -25.76 8.69 7.45
C ASP A 302 -26.25 9.76 6.47
N ALA A 303 -25.37 10.68 6.07
CA ALA A 303 -25.69 11.70 5.06
C ALA A 303 -26.03 11.09 3.69
N ARG A 304 -25.34 10.01 3.29
CA ARG A 304 -25.60 9.29 2.05
C ARG A 304 -26.95 8.57 2.08
N VAL A 305 -27.27 7.90 3.19
CA VAL A 305 -28.58 7.24 3.39
C VAL A 305 -29.71 8.26 3.35
N ALA A 306 -29.56 9.40 4.05
CA ALA A 306 -30.56 10.46 4.04
C ALA A 306 -30.81 11.02 2.63
N LEU A 307 -29.73 11.29 1.87
CA LEU A 307 -29.85 11.78 0.50
C LEU A 307 -30.45 10.72 -0.44
N GLN A 308 -30.07 9.45 -0.28
CA GLN A 308 -30.65 8.36 -1.05
C GLN A 308 -32.16 8.22 -0.80
N GLY A 309 -32.61 8.36 0.44
CA GLY A 309 -34.03 8.35 0.78
C GLY A 309 -34.81 9.48 0.09
N TYR A 310 -34.23 10.68 -0.02
CA TYR A 310 -34.82 11.78 -0.78
C TYR A 310 -34.88 11.48 -2.29
N LEU A 311 -33.78 11.00 -2.88
CA LEU A 311 -33.71 10.71 -4.32
C LEU A 311 -34.65 9.59 -4.74
N ALA A 312 -34.85 8.58 -3.90
CA ALA A 312 -35.82 7.52 -4.15
C ALA A 312 -37.27 8.03 -4.16
N ALA A 313 -37.57 9.11 -3.41
CA ALA A 313 -38.88 9.76 -3.39
C ALA A 313 -39.07 10.82 -4.49
N ASP A 314 -37.98 11.30 -5.11
CA ASP A 314 -37.99 12.37 -6.12
C ASP A 314 -37.21 11.96 -7.38
N SER A 315 -37.91 11.38 -8.36
CA SER A 315 -37.35 10.84 -9.61
C SER A 315 -36.87 11.87 -10.62
N LYS A 316 -36.79 13.16 -10.24
CA LYS A 316 -36.37 14.25 -11.13
C LYS A 316 -34.86 14.39 -11.26
N HIS A 317 -34.09 13.69 -10.43
CA HIS A 317 -32.65 13.88 -10.31
C HIS A 317 -31.88 12.79 -11.05
N HIS A 318 -30.89 13.18 -11.87
CA HIS A 318 -29.89 12.28 -12.46
C HIS A 318 -28.67 12.09 -11.53
N PHE A 319 -28.85 12.24 -10.21
CA PHE A 319 -27.76 12.18 -9.23
C PHE A 319 -27.76 10.83 -8.51
N PHE A 320 -26.61 10.16 -8.47
CA PHE A 320 -26.49 8.83 -7.88
C PHE A 320 -25.50 8.86 -6.72
N VAL A 321 -26.00 8.56 -5.53
CA VAL A 321 -25.18 8.45 -4.31
C VAL A 321 -24.68 7.02 -4.13
N SER A 322 -25.56 6.03 -4.29
CA SER A 322 -25.30 4.60 -4.13
C SER A 322 -24.83 3.94 -5.44
N GLY A 323 -24.51 2.64 -5.37
CA GLY A 323 -24.16 1.78 -6.50
C GLY A 323 -25.31 1.57 -7.49
N ALA A 324 -25.60 0.32 -7.83
CA ALA A 324 -26.79 -0.01 -8.59
C ALA A 324 -28.03 0.09 -7.69
N GLU A 325 -29.09 0.75 -8.18
CA GLU A 325 -30.42 0.68 -7.57
C GLU A 325 -30.87 -0.80 -7.49
N GLU A 326 -31.54 -1.18 -6.41
CA GLU A 326 -32.35 -2.39 -6.44
C GLU A 326 -33.38 -2.18 -7.54
N ALA A 327 -33.41 -3.08 -8.53
CA ALA A 327 -34.52 -3.08 -9.47
C ALA A 327 -35.75 -3.32 -8.60
N VAL A 328 -36.64 -2.33 -8.55
CA VAL A 328 -38.01 -2.57 -8.11
C VAL A 328 -38.48 -3.71 -8.98
N GLU A 329 -38.66 -4.91 -8.40
CA GLU A 329 -39.43 -5.94 -9.07
C GLU A 329 -40.77 -5.28 -9.34
N ALA A 330 -40.99 -4.92 -10.60
CA ALA A 330 -42.32 -4.63 -11.05
C ALA A 330 -43.09 -5.93 -10.81
N GLU A 331 -43.81 -6.00 -9.69
CA GLU A 331 -44.99 -6.85 -9.57
C GLU A 331 -45.90 -6.44 -10.72
N GLY A 332 -45.66 -7.08 -11.87
CA GLY A 332 -46.52 -6.99 -13.02
C GLY A 332 -47.79 -7.73 -12.67
N GLU A 333 -48.78 -6.98 -12.20
CA GLU A 333 -50.17 -7.28 -12.42
C GLU A 333 -50.41 -7.53 -13.92
N ALA A 334 -50.59 -8.80 -14.30
CA ALA A 334 -51.60 -9.30 -15.24
C ALA A 334 -51.54 -10.82 -15.33
#